data_AF-A0A7J2TNU2-F1
#
_entry.id   AF-A0A7J2TNU2-F1
#
_cell.length_a   1.000
_cell.length_b   1.000
_cell.length_c   1.000
_cell.angle_alpha   90.00
_cell.angle_beta   90.00
_cell.angle_gamma   90.00
#
_symmetry.space_group_name_H-M   'P 1'
#
loop_
_entity.id
_entity.type
_entity.pdbx_description
1 polymer ?
#
loop_
_entity_poly.entity_id
_entity_poly.type
_entity_poly.pdbx_seq_one_letter_code
_entity_poly.pdbx_strand_id
1 'polypeptide(L)'
;MVCCDCIIECIRVKIVTWLLFFLVSIAVRVSVRFFTSLRELTGKREETLEFSGKERVTVGLVLERLGKRYGKDFVDYVFDQKTGEVKGFLQFLVNGRSASTLSGLDTPLRDGDVLAIIPPVGGG
;
A
#
# COMPACT_ATOMS: atom_id res chain seq x y z
N MET A 1 -7.75 31.84 48.44
CA MET A 1 -8.94 31.04 48.12
C MET A 1 -8.85 30.71 46.63
N VAL A 2 -8.20 29.59 46.31
CA VAL A 2 -7.87 29.21 44.93
C VAL A 2 -9.15 28.62 44.35
N CYS A 3 -9.78 29.31 43.39
CA CYS A 3 -11.04 28.88 42.79
C CYS A 3 -10.86 27.52 42.09
N CYS A 4 -11.78 26.59 42.37
CA CYS A 4 -11.88 25.27 41.73
C CYS A 4 -11.99 25.31 40.19
N ASP A 5 -12.25 26.48 39.59
CA ASP A 5 -12.44 26.65 38.16
C ASP A 5 -11.15 26.45 37.33
N CYS A 6 -9.97 26.67 37.92
CA CYS A 6 -8.69 26.57 37.19
C CYS A 6 -8.25 25.11 36.92
N ILE A 7 -8.76 24.15 37.69
CA ILE A 7 -8.39 22.73 37.57
C ILE A 7 -9.10 22.07 36.37
N ILE A 8 -10.32 22.51 36.05
CA ILE A 8 -11.14 21.94 34.97
C ILE A 8 -10.60 22.34 33.58
N GLU A 9 -10.14 23.57 33.42
CA GLU A 9 -9.52 24.07 32.19
C GLU A 9 -8.23 23.29 31.85
N CYS A 10 -7.46 22.90 32.86
CA CYS A 10 -6.17 22.20 32.72
C CYS A 10 -6.33 20.71 32.34
N ILE A 11 -7.43 20.06 32.74
CA ILE A 11 -7.78 18.70 32.32
C ILE A 11 -8.27 18.69 30.86
N ARG A 12 -8.99 19.73 30.43
CA ARG A 12 -9.52 19.86 29.07
C ARG A 12 -8.41 19.94 28.02
N VAL A 13 -7.34 20.70 28.30
CA VAL A 13 -6.19 20.80 27.39
C VAL A 13 -5.41 19.49 27.33
N LYS A 14 -5.21 18.78 28.45
CA LYS A 14 -4.50 17.49 28.48
C LYS A 14 -5.22 16.37 27.73
N ILE A 15 -6.56 16.35 27.74
CA ILE A 15 -7.38 15.39 26.97
C ILE A 15 -7.35 15.71 25.47
N VAL A 16 -7.40 16.99 25.08
CA VAL A 16 -7.32 17.40 23.67
C VAL A 16 -5.93 17.05 23.10
N THR A 17 -4.84 17.23 23.84
CA THR A 17 -3.50 16.81 23.40
C THR A 17 -3.33 15.28 23.36
N TRP A 18 -4.03 14.50 24.20
CA TRP A 18 -4.08 13.04 24.13
C TRP A 18 -4.90 12.51 22.94
N LEU A 19 -6.02 13.15 22.61
CA LEU A 19 -6.79 12.88 21.38
C LEU A 19 -6.00 13.26 20.11
N LEU A 20 -5.14 14.28 20.20
CA LEU A 20 -4.14 14.62 19.19
C LEU A 20 -2.93 13.65 19.13
N PHE A 21 -2.84 12.65 20.01
CA PHE A 21 -1.86 11.56 19.96
C PHE A 21 -2.48 10.22 19.51
N PHE A 22 -3.80 10.05 19.63
CA PHE A 22 -4.59 9.09 18.83
C PHE A 22 -4.50 9.38 17.30
N LEU A 23 -3.88 10.52 17.00
CA LEU A 23 -3.43 11.08 15.73
C LEU A 23 -2.05 10.54 15.31
N VAL A 24 -1.60 9.38 15.80
CA VAL A 24 -0.65 8.58 15.01
C VAL A 24 -1.48 7.93 13.91
N SER A 25 -1.71 8.69 12.83
CA SER A 25 -1.99 8.10 11.52
C SER A 25 -0.83 7.15 11.23
N ILE A 26 -0.98 5.87 11.55
CA ILE A 26 0.03 4.84 11.24
C ILE A 26 0.04 4.72 9.72
N ALA A 27 0.87 5.53 9.06
CA ALA A 27 1.06 5.42 7.63
C ALA A 27 1.59 4.01 7.33
N VAL A 28 0.95 3.32 6.40
CA VAL A 28 1.41 2.02 5.92
C VAL A 28 2.27 2.27 4.70
N ARG A 29 3.56 1.95 4.79
CA ARG A 29 4.51 2.06 3.68
C ARG A 29 4.73 0.69 3.08
N VAL A 30 4.42 0.53 1.80
CA VAL A 30 4.68 -0.71 1.05
C VAL A 30 5.74 -0.42 0.01
N SER A 31 6.81 -1.22 -0.01
CA SER A 31 7.81 -1.16 -1.06
C SER A 31 7.41 -2.07 -2.22
N VAL A 32 7.32 -1.53 -3.43
CA VAL A 32 6.97 -2.27 -4.64
C VAL A 32 8.22 -2.47 -5.48
N ARG A 33 8.58 -3.73 -5.76
CA ARG A 33 9.73 -4.10 -6.59
C ARG A 33 9.28 -4.48 -8.00
N PHE A 34 9.91 -3.85 -8.98
CA PHE A 34 9.64 -4.06 -10.42
C PHE A 34 10.77 -4.85 -11.08
N PHE A 35 10.40 -5.64 -12.09
CA PHE A 35 11.31 -6.50 -12.85
C PHE A 35 11.04 -6.37 -14.35
N THR A 36 12.07 -6.62 -15.16
CA THR A 36 12.02 -6.66 -16.64
C THR A 36 11.15 -5.55 -17.25
N SER A 37 10.05 -5.89 -17.94
CA SER A 37 9.16 -4.95 -18.63
C SER A 37 8.53 -3.92 -17.68
N LEU A 38 8.28 -4.28 -16.42
CA LEU A 38 7.76 -3.32 -15.43
C LEU A 38 8.81 -2.27 -15.04
N ARG A 39 10.11 -2.57 -15.13
CA ARG A 39 11.15 -1.53 -14.93
C ARG A 39 11.17 -0.55 -16.09
N GLU A 40 10.93 -1.02 -17.31
CA GLU A 40 10.84 -0.18 -18.50
C GLU A 40 9.60 0.72 -18.43
N LEU A 41 8.46 0.17 -18.04
CA LEU A 41 7.20 0.91 -17.89
C LEU A 41 7.23 1.94 -16.76
N THR A 42 7.87 1.61 -15.63
CA THR A 42 7.89 2.50 -14.45
C THR A 42 9.11 3.41 -14.38
N GLY A 43 10.17 3.10 -15.14
CA GLY A 43 11.48 3.75 -15.02
C GLY A 43 12.19 3.50 -13.68
N LYS A 44 11.68 2.57 -12.85
CA LYS A 44 12.15 2.34 -11.48
C LYS A 44 12.42 0.86 -11.22
N ARG A 45 13.38 0.59 -10.32
CA ARG A 45 13.61 -0.76 -9.78
C ARG A 45 12.72 -1.05 -8.58
N GLU A 46 12.44 -0.02 -7.78
CA GLU A 46 11.64 -0.08 -6.57
C GLU A 46 10.95 1.28 -6.35
N GLU A 47 9.75 1.27 -5.79
CA GLU A 47 9.04 2.48 -5.33
C GLU A 47 8.30 2.19 -4.03
N THR A 48 8.42 3.10 -3.06
CA THR A 48 7.61 3.04 -1.83
C THR A 48 6.32 3.83 -2.02
N LEU A 49 5.19 3.18 -1.75
CA LEU A 49 3.88 3.82 -1.67
C LEU A 49 3.48 3.99 -0.21
N GLU A 50 3.01 5.19 0.12
CA GLU A 50 2.47 5.49 1.45
C GLU A 50 0.94 5.50 1.38
N PHE A 51 0.32 4.79 2.32
CA PHE A 51 -1.11 4.71 2.51
C PHE A 51 -1.49 5.26 3.88
N SER A 52 -2.65 5.88 3.97
CA SER A 52 -3.14 6.37 5.25
C SER A 52 -3.58 5.18 6.11
N GLY A 53 -3.22 5.16 7.40
CA GLY A 53 -3.56 4.05 8.33
C GLY A 53 -5.06 3.82 8.59
N LYS A 54 -5.94 4.54 7.91
CA LYS A 54 -7.40 4.44 8.04
C LYS A 54 -7.98 3.40 7.10
N GLU A 55 -7.27 3.02 6.03
CA GLU A 55 -7.73 2.04 5.05
C GLU A 55 -6.94 0.74 5.15
N ARG A 56 -7.61 -0.39 4.90
CA ARG A 56 -6.96 -1.69 4.81
C ARG A 56 -6.18 -1.73 3.49
N VAL A 57 -4.85 -1.76 3.58
CA VAL A 57 -3.99 -1.88 2.40
C VAL A 57 -3.94 -3.34 1.95
N THR A 58 -4.22 -3.58 0.67
CA THR A 58 -4.16 -4.90 0.03
C THR A 58 -3.31 -4.86 -1.22
N VAL A 59 -2.93 -6.03 -1.75
CA VAL A 59 -2.24 -6.14 -3.04
C VAL A 59 -3.05 -5.45 -4.14
N GLY A 60 -4.37 -5.66 -4.20
CA GLY A 60 -5.25 -5.00 -5.16
C GLY A 60 -5.19 -3.48 -5.08
N LEU A 61 -5.27 -2.91 -3.86
CA LEU A 61 -5.17 -1.46 -3.65
C LEU A 61 -3.83 -0.89 -4.12
N VAL A 62 -2.73 -1.62 -3.88
CA VAL A 62 -1.41 -1.25 -4.38
C VAL A 62 -1.38 -1.22 -5.91
N LEU A 63 -1.91 -2.25 -6.58
CA LEU A 63 -1.96 -2.28 -8.05
C LEU A 63 -2.84 -1.17 -8.63
N GLU A 64 -3.97 -0.86 -8.00
CA GLU A 64 -4.82 0.27 -8.39
C GLU A 64 -4.06 1.60 -8.26
N ARG A 65 -3.33 1.80 -7.15
CA ARG A 65 -2.53 3.01 -6.92
C ARG A 65 -1.42 3.16 -7.95
N LEU A 66 -0.79 2.06 -8.36
CA LEU A 66 0.21 2.04 -9.43
C LEU A 66 -0.42 2.33 -10.80
N GLY A 67 -1.58 1.75 -11.10
CA GLY A 67 -2.33 2.03 -12.33
C GLY A 67 -2.69 3.51 -12.47
N LYS A 68 -3.16 4.13 -11.38
CA LYS A 68 -3.41 5.59 -11.33
C LYS A 68 -2.14 6.43 -11.54
N ARG A 69 -0.98 5.92 -11.10
CA ARG A 69 0.31 6.63 -11.17
C ARG A 69 0.99 6.53 -12.53
N TYR A 70 1.03 5.34 -13.11
CA TYR A 70 1.74 5.04 -14.36
C TYR A 70 0.83 5.04 -15.59
N GLY A 71 -0.49 5.13 -15.40
CA GLY A 71 -1.44 5.31 -16.47
C GLY A 71 -1.70 4.04 -17.29
N LYS A 72 -2.16 4.26 -18.53
CA LYS A 72 -2.76 3.23 -19.37
C LYS A 72 -1.83 2.05 -19.63
N ASP A 73 -0.56 2.31 -19.94
CA ASP A 73 0.38 1.25 -20.32
C ASP A 73 0.61 0.26 -19.16
N PHE A 74 0.68 0.76 -17.92
CA PHE A 74 0.75 -0.10 -16.74
C PHE A 74 -0.54 -0.88 -16.54
N VAL A 75 -1.70 -0.22 -16.66
CA VAL A 75 -3.01 -0.86 -16.50
C VAL A 75 -3.21 -1.97 -17.54
N ASP A 76 -2.89 -1.70 -18.80
CA ASP A 76 -2.96 -2.67 -19.89
C ASP A 76 -2.00 -3.84 -19.68
N TYR A 77 -0.83 -3.60 -19.08
CA TYR A 77 0.13 -4.66 -18.79
C TYR A 77 -0.33 -5.56 -17.63
N VAL A 78 -0.92 -4.98 -16.59
CA VAL A 78 -1.28 -5.69 -15.36
C VAL A 78 -2.67 -6.32 -15.40
N PHE A 79 -3.64 -5.65 -16.00
CA PHE A 79 -5.05 -6.05 -15.98
C PHE A 79 -5.55 -6.47 -17.36
N ASP A 80 -6.39 -7.49 -17.39
CA ASP A 80 -7.17 -7.85 -18.56
C ASP A 80 -8.28 -6.81 -18.77
N GLN A 81 -8.32 -6.21 -19.96
CA GLN A 81 -9.26 -5.13 -20.27
C GLN A 81 -10.72 -5.59 -20.39
N LYS A 82 -10.95 -6.90 -20.59
CA LYS A 82 -12.30 -7.46 -20.73
C LYS A 82 -12.86 -7.87 -19.37
N THR A 83 -12.03 -8.50 -18.53
CA THR A 83 -12.50 -9.03 -17.23
C THR A 83 -12.23 -8.08 -16.07
N GLY A 84 -11.27 -7.17 -16.20
CA GLY A 84 -10.77 -6.34 -15.11
C GLY A 84 -9.88 -7.09 -14.12
N GLU A 85 -9.63 -8.39 -14.35
CA GLU A 85 -8.78 -9.22 -13.49
C GLU A 85 -7.30 -8.98 -13.78
N VAL A 86 -6.44 -9.31 -12.82
CA VAL A 86 -4.99 -9.31 -13.06
C VAL A 86 -4.63 -10.43 -14.05
N LYS A 87 -3.72 -10.13 -14.99
CA LYS A 87 -3.29 -11.10 -15.99
C LYS A 87 -2.55 -12.26 -15.33
N GLY A 88 -2.98 -13.49 -15.61
CA GLY A 88 -2.50 -14.70 -14.95
C GLY A 88 -1.03 -15.05 -15.17
N PHE A 89 -0.33 -14.39 -16.10
CA PHE A 89 1.12 -14.55 -16.25
C PHE A 89 1.93 -13.80 -15.20
N LEU A 90 1.32 -12.84 -14.47
CA LEU A 90 1.98 -12.08 -13.42
C LEU A 90 1.91 -12.83 -12.09
N GLN A 91 3.05 -12.92 -11.42
CA GLN A 91 3.11 -13.40 -10.04
C GLN A 91 3.31 -12.20 -9.09
N PHE A 92 2.57 -12.22 -7.99
CA PHE A 92 2.65 -11.20 -6.95
C PHE A 92 3.21 -11.86 -5.68
N LEU A 93 4.36 -11.39 -5.21
CA LEU A 93 5.03 -11.95 -4.04
C LEU A 93 5.03 -10.93 -2.90
N VAL A 94 4.40 -11.28 -1.78
CA VAL A 94 4.45 -10.50 -0.54
C VAL A 94 5.55 -11.09 0.32
N ASN A 95 6.64 -10.34 0.54
CA ASN A 95 7.82 -10.81 1.28
C ASN A 95 8.34 -12.17 0.80
N GLY A 96 8.31 -12.40 -0.52
CA GLY A 96 8.75 -13.66 -1.14
C GLY A 96 7.72 -14.79 -1.15
N ARG A 97 6.51 -14.60 -0.61
CA ARG A 97 5.42 -15.59 -0.63
C ARG A 97 4.37 -15.22 -1.66
N SER A 98 3.87 -16.20 -2.41
CA SER A 98 2.86 -15.95 -3.45
C SER A 98 1.55 -15.45 -2.85
N ALA A 99 1.05 -14.30 -3.32
CA ALA A 99 -0.25 -13.77 -2.95
C ALA A 99 -1.38 -14.75 -3.30
N SER A 100 -1.25 -15.54 -4.39
CA SER A 100 -2.25 -16.56 -4.76
C SER A 100 -2.39 -17.69 -3.74
N THR A 101 -1.33 -17.98 -2.98
CA THR A 101 -1.36 -18.95 -1.86
C THR A 101 -1.86 -18.35 -0.55
N LEU A 102 -2.07 -17.03 -0.52
CA LEU A 102 -2.58 -16.27 0.61
C LEU A 102 -4.06 -15.94 0.37
N SER A 103 -4.38 -14.69 0.04
CA SER A 103 -5.74 -14.23 -0.25
C SER A 103 -5.83 -13.50 -1.60
N GLY A 104 -4.93 -13.82 -2.53
CA GLY A 104 -4.86 -13.17 -3.84
C GLY A 104 -4.71 -11.66 -3.72
N LEU A 105 -5.54 -10.91 -4.44
CA LEU A 105 -5.56 -9.45 -4.39
C LEU A 105 -6.03 -8.89 -3.04
N ASP A 106 -6.78 -9.66 -2.26
CA ASP A 106 -7.25 -9.27 -0.92
C ASP A 106 -6.19 -9.50 0.18
N THR A 107 -5.02 -10.02 -0.19
CA THR A 107 -3.89 -10.22 0.73
C THR A 107 -3.55 -8.89 1.41
N PRO A 108 -3.69 -8.79 2.75
CA PRO A 108 -3.42 -7.55 3.48
C PRO A 108 -1.91 -7.29 3.55
N LEU A 109 -1.55 -6.02 3.41
CA LEU A 109 -0.16 -5.53 3.51
C LEU A 109 0.00 -4.64 4.73
N ARG A 110 1.16 -4.74 5.38
CA ARG A 110 1.53 -4.02 6.60
C ARG A 110 2.65 -3.01 6.32
N ASP A 111 2.88 -2.09 7.27
CA ASP A 111 4.01 -1.16 7.16
C ASP A 111 5.32 -1.94 7.04
N GLY A 112 6.13 -1.59 6.05
CA GLY A 112 7.39 -2.23 5.73
C GLY A 112 7.31 -3.45 4.82
N ASP A 113 6.12 -3.91 4.43
CA ASP A 113 5.99 -5.06 3.52
C ASP A 113 6.54 -4.74 2.13
N VAL A 114 7.11 -5.77 1.50
CA VAL A 114 7.60 -5.72 0.13
C VAL A 114 6.68 -6.51 -0.78
N LEU A 115 6.12 -5.85 -1.79
CA LEU A 115 5.40 -6.48 -2.90
C LEU A 115 6.31 -6.53 -4.13
N ALA A 116 6.67 -7.73 -4.57
CA ALA A 116 7.32 -7.91 -5.87
C ALA A 116 6.29 -8.28 -6.93
N ILE A 117 6.33 -7.59 -8.07
CA ILE A 117 5.52 -7.91 -9.25
C ILE A 117 6.45 -8.56 -10.27
N ILE A 118 6.23 -9.85 -10.53
CA ILE A 118 7.12 -10.71 -11.31
C ILE A 118 6.44 -11.05 -12.65
N PRO A 119 6.90 -10.43 -13.75
CA PRO A 119 6.60 -10.90 -15.10
C PRO A 119 7.07 -12.33 -15.34
N PRO A 120 6.52 -13.03 -16.36
CA PRO A 120 7.09 -14.28 -16.82
C PRO A 120 8.56 -14.08 -17.16
N VAL A 121 9.41 -14.94 -16.60
CA VAL A 121 10.83 -14.97 -16.95
C VAL A 121 10.99 -15.75 -18.26
N GLY A 122 11.38 -15.05 -19.32
CA GLY A 122 11.86 -15.70 -20.54
C GLY A 122 13.22 -16.31 -20.25
N GLY A 123 13.32 -17.64 -20.37
CA GLY A 123 14.62 -18.32 -20.34
C GLY A 123 15.45 -17.93 -21.55
N GLY A 124 16.70 -17.57 -21.32
CA GLY A 124 17.74 -17.58 -22.36
C GLY A 124 18.31 -18.98 -22.51
#